data_AF-A0A2W6YRS9-F1
#
_entry.id   AF-A0A2W6YRS9-F1
#
_cell.length_a   1.000
_cell.length_b   1.000
_cell.length_c   1.000
_cell.angle_alpha   90.00
_cell.angle_beta   90.00
_cell.angle_gamma   90.00
#
_symmetry.space_group_name_H-M   'P 1'
#
loop_
_entity.id
_entity.type
_entity.pdbx_description
1 polymer ?
#
loop_
_entity_poly.entity_id
_entity_poly.type
_entity_poly.pdbx_seq_one_letter_code
_entity_poly.pdbx_strand_id
1 'polypeptide(L)'
;MFRWSLAVKTPTLIAACLCLGATQALAGPTCSPSDASAQILGSATLGDVHPAWKSGKHVGYGWSLQVRRNVQDEGGVTYYVGDLYDTHGKLATRNVFAVDNEWDCGP
;
A
#
# COMPACT_ATOMS: atom_id res chain seq x y z
N MET A 1 -22.27 67.69 10.29
CA MET A 1 -23.51 67.28 9.60
C MET A 1 -23.17 66.99 8.14
N PHE A 2 -23.96 66.13 7.49
CA PHE A 2 -23.85 65.53 6.14
C PHE A 2 -23.15 64.16 6.03
N ARG A 3 -24.02 63.13 6.00
CA ARG A 3 -23.83 61.80 5.38
C ARG A 3 -23.40 61.94 3.91
N TRP A 4 -22.75 60.91 3.36
CA TRP A 4 -23.26 60.11 2.22
C TRP A 4 -22.41 58.85 1.98
N SER A 5 -23.00 57.93 1.24
CA SER A 5 -22.86 56.48 1.32
C SER A 5 -21.69 55.85 0.55
N LEU A 6 -21.27 54.68 1.08
CA LEU A 6 -20.89 53.42 0.41
C LEU A 6 -20.16 53.49 -0.95
N ALA A 7 -18.90 53.07 -0.93
CA ALA A 7 -18.40 52.14 -1.94
C ALA A 7 -17.43 51.17 -1.24
N VAL A 8 -17.92 49.96 -0.97
CA VAL A 8 -17.10 48.81 -0.54
C VAL A 8 -16.07 48.56 -1.64
N LYS A 9 -14.81 48.93 -1.38
CA LYS A 9 -13.68 48.45 -2.17
C LYS A 9 -13.34 47.06 -1.65
N THR A 10 -13.88 46.05 -2.31
CA THR A 10 -13.51 44.64 -2.12
C THR A 10 -12.02 44.47 -2.45
N PRO A 11 -11.14 44.13 -1.49
CA PRO A 11 -9.85 43.56 -1.84
C PRO A 11 -10.08 42.07 -2.08
N THR A 12 -10.00 41.66 -3.35
CA THR A 12 -10.03 40.27 -3.78
C THR A 12 -8.81 39.54 -3.19
N LEU A 13 -8.96 38.99 -1.99
CA LEU A 13 -8.02 38.00 -1.45
C LEU A 13 -8.35 36.66 -2.10
N ILE A 14 -7.65 36.33 -3.18
CA ILE A 14 -7.62 34.97 -3.74
C ILE A 14 -6.82 34.11 -2.77
N ALA A 15 -7.49 33.60 -1.74
CA ALA A 15 -6.99 32.50 -0.93
C ALA A 15 -7.14 31.21 -1.74
N ALA A 16 -6.17 30.94 -2.62
CA ALA A 16 -6.00 29.64 -3.24
C ALA A 16 -5.49 28.67 -2.16
N CYS A 17 -6.41 28.17 -1.33
CA CYS A 17 -6.15 27.00 -0.51
C CYS A 17 -5.83 25.85 -1.45
N LEU A 18 -4.54 25.53 -1.58
CA LEU A 18 -4.05 24.26 -2.10
C LEU A 18 -4.62 23.17 -1.20
N CYS A 19 -5.80 22.66 -1.55
CA CYS A 19 -6.21 21.34 -1.13
C CYS A 19 -5.26 20.37 -1.82
N LEU A 20 -4.06 20.22 -1.25
CA LEU A 20 -3.25 19.02 -1.38
C LEU A 20 -4.14 17.90 -0.81
N GLY A 21 -5.00 17.36 -1.67
CA GLY A 21 -5.74 16.16 -1.38
C GLY A 21 -4.71 15.11 -1.05
N ALA A 22 -4.57 14.81 0.25
CA ALA A 22 -3.97 13.56 0.65
C ALA A 22 -4.83 12.49 0.00
N THR A 23 -4.41 11.98 -1.16
CA THR A 23 -4.91 10.71 -1.66
C THR A 23 -4.60 9.75 -0.53
N GLN A 24 -5.62 9.47 0.28
CA GLN A 24 -5.62 8.30 1.13
C GLN A 24 -5.43 7.17 0.13
N ALA A 25 -4.19 6.69 0.00
CA ALA A 25 -3.95 5.44 -0.68
C ALA A 25 -4.80 4.47 0.13
N LEU A 26 -5.97 4.12 -0.42
CA LEU A 26 -6.84 3.10 0.12
C LEU A 26 -5.91 1.92 0.33
N ALA A 27 -5.55 1.70 1.60
CA ALA A 27 -4.79 0.54 1.97
C ALA A 27 -5.62 -0.61 1.42
N GLY A 28 -5.03 -1.40 0.51
CA GLY A 28 -5.76 -2.46 -0.17
C GLY A 28 -6.21 -3.53 0.83
N PRO A 29 -6.63 -4.70 0.36
CA PRO A 29 -6.90 -5.78 1.28
C PRO A 29 -5.66 -6.11 2.11
N THR A 30 -5.90 -6.51 3.35
CA THR A 30 -4.88 -7.13 4.19
C THR A 30 -4.99 -8.63 4.00
N CYS A 31 -3.92 -9.26 3.54
CA CYS A 31 -3.88 -10.68 3.24
C CYS A 31 -3.03 -11.40 4.27
N SER A 32 -3.38 -12.65 4.54
CA SER A 32 -2.59 -13.54 5.41
C SER A 32 -1.95 -14.63 4.56
N PRO A 33 -0.76 -15.14 4.93
CA PRO A 33 -0.20 -16.29 4.22
C PRO A 33 -1.13 -17.49 4.41
N SER A 34 -1.46 -18.17 3.31
CA SER A 34 -2.34 -19.36 3.32
C SER A 34 -1.70 -20.51 4.10
N ASP A 35 -0.38 -20.63 4.02
CA ASP A 35 0.43 -21.62 4.72
C ASP A 35 1.89 -21.15 4.89
N ALA A 36 2.71 -21.96 5.57
CA ALA A 36 4.10 -21.63 5.90
C ALA A 36 5.07 -21.73 4.71
N SER A 37 4.61 -22.14 3.52
CA SER A 37 5.41 -22.16 2.29
C SER A 37 5.33 -20.86 1.50
N ALA A 38 4.45 -19.92 1.88
CA ALA A 38 4.33 -18.62 1.24
C ALA A 38 5.69 -17.90 1.18
N GLN A 39 6.06 -17.44 -0.02
CA GLN A 39 7.35 -16.82 -0.27
C GLN A 39 7.22 -15.31 -0.37
N ILE A 40 8.27 -14.64 0.08
CA ILE A 40 8.43 -13.20 -0.11
C ILE A 40 9.43 -12.99 -1.23
N LEU A 41 8.96 -12.42 -2.33
CA LEU A 41 9.72 -12.19 -3.56
C LEU A 41 10.24 -10.75 -3.62
N GLY A 42 11.39 -10.58 -4.27
CA GLY A 42 12.01 -9.28 -4.56
C GLY A 42 11.45 -8.60 -5.81
N SER A 43 10.85 -9.38 -6.70
CA SER A 43 10.22 -8.92 -7.93
C SER A 43 9.05 -9.81 -8.33
N ALA A 44 8.31 -9.42 -9.37
CA ALA A 44 7.24 -10.22 -9.98
C ALA A 44 7.83 -11.34 -10.85
N THR A 45 8.58 -12.24 -10.22
CA THR A 45 9.20 -13.40 -10.87
C THR A 45 9.22 -14.55 -9.87
N LEU A 46 8.63 -15.68 -10.24
CA LEU A 46 8.62 -16.88 -9.42
C LEU A 46 10.05 -17.28 -9.02
N GLY A 47 10.25 -17.53 -7.73
CA GLY A 47 11.54 -17.94 -7.17
C GLY A 47 12.56 -16.82 -6.98
N ASP A 48 12.26 -15.57 -7.35
CA ASP A 48 13.11 -14.42 -6.99
C ASP A 48 12.90 -14.03 -5.52
N VAL A 49 13.31 -14.92 -4.60
CA VAL A 49 13.14 -14.72 -3.16
C VAL A 49 13.88 -13.48 -2.70
N HIS A 50 13.19 -12.59 -1.98
CA HIS A 50 13.75 -11.36 -1.46
C HIS A 50 14.98 -11.65 -0.58
N PRO A 51 16.10 -10.92 -0.70
CA PRO A 51 17.34 -11.21 0.03
C PRO A 51 17.19 -11.38 1.54
N ALA A 52 16.34 -10.57 2.17
CA ALA A 52 16.06 -10.68 3.61
C ALA A 52 15.30 -11.96 4.02
N TRP A 53 14.80 -12.73 3.04
CA TRP A 53 14.13 -14.03 3.19
C TRP A 53 14.93 -15.20 2.61
N LYS A 54 16.09 -14.92 1.96
CA LYS A 54 17.01 -15.99 1.54
C LYS A 54 17.55 -16.71 2.78
N SER A 55 17.67 -18.05 2.71
CA SER A 55 18.14 -18.95 3.80
C SER A 55 17.07 -19.51 4.75
N GLY A 56 15.89 -19.87 4.24
CA GLY A 56 14.89 -20.64 5.00
C GLY A 56 14.06 -19.82 6.00
N LYS A 57 14.04 -18.49 5.83
CA LYS A 57 13.10 -17.63 6.54
C LYS A 57 11.78 -17.66 5.80
N HIS A 58 10.75 -18.17 6.46
CA HIS A 58 9.39 -18.21 5.92
C HIS A 58 8.49 -17.25 6.68
N VAL A 59 7.51 -16.69 5.97
CA VAL A 59 6.38 -16.03 6.61
C VAL A 59 5.48 -17.11 7.19
N GLY A 60 5.14 -16.96 8.48
CA GLY A 60 4.30 -17.90 9.19
C GLY A 60 2.92 -17.34 9.49
N TYR A 61 2.08 -18.14 10.13
CA TYR A 61 0.78 -17.67 10.62
C TYR A 61 0.92 -16.42 11.50
N GLY A 62 -0.01 -15.47 11.32
CA GLY A 62 -0.04 -14.19 12.02
C GLY A 62 0.72 -13.06 11.32
N TRP A 63 1.51 -13.35 10.30
CA TRP A 63 2.02 -12.30 9.40
C TRP A 63 0.89 -11.78 8.53
N SER A 64 1.00 -10.53 8.09
CA SER A 64 0.03 -9.94 7.18
C SER A 64 0.69 -9.09 6.10
N LEU A 65 0.12 -9.14 4.90
CA LEU A 65 0.53 -8.34 3.76
C LEU A 65 -0.54 -7.28 3.49
N GLN A 66 -0.15 -6.02 3.63
CA GLN A 66 -0.98 -4.90 3.23
C GLN A 66 -0.78 -4.66 1.73
N VAL A 67 -1.72 -5.14 0.91
CA VAL A 67 -1.62 -5.00 -0.54
C VAL A 67 -1.83 -3.54 -0.93
N ARG A 68 -0.99 -3.06 -1.83
CA ARG A 68 -1.08 -1.71 -2.40
C ARG A 68 -1.50 -1.72 -3.86
N ARG A 69 -1.08 -2.75 -4.59
CA ARG A 69 -1.45 -2.99 -5.99
C ARG A 69 -1.18 -4.44 -6.36
N ASN A 70 -1.74 -4.86 -7.48
CA ASN A 70 -1.48 -6.16 -8.08
C ASN A 70 -0.71 -5.94 -9.38
N VAL A 71 0.19 -6.86 -9.72
CA VAL A 71 0.89 -6.91 -11.01
C VAL A 71 0.75 -8.31 -11.57
N GLN A 72 0.76 -8.44 -12.90
CA GLN A 72 0.70 -9.72 -13.57
C GLN A 72 1.96 -9.88 -14.43
N ASP A 73 2.58 -11.06 -14.40
CA ASP A 73 3.68 -11.36 -15.32
C ASP A 73 3.18 -11.79 -16.70
N GLU A 74 4.12 -11.99 -17.63
CA GLU A 74 3.82 -12.44 -19.00
C GLU A 74 3.19 -13.85 -19.05
N GLY A 75 3.36 -14.65 -17.99
CA GLY A 75 2.76 -15.98 -17.82
C GLY A 75 1.34 -15.95 -17.25
N GLY A 76 0.82 -14.76 -16.91
CA GLY A 76 -0.51 -14.60 -16.32
C GLY A 76 -0.56 -14.82 -14.81
N VAL A 77 0.58 -14.99 -14.13
CA VAL A 77 0.62 -15.12 -12.67
C VAL A 77 0.41 -13.75 -12.04
N THR A 78 -0.50 -13.67 -11.07
CA THR A 78 -0.76 -12.43 -10.34
C THR A 78 0.11 -12.38 -9.08
N TYR A 79 0.69 -11.21 -8.85
CA TYR A 79 1.48 -10.92 -7.66
C TYR A 79 0.87 -9.73 -6.93
N TYR A 80 0.74 -9.88 -5.62
CA TYR A 80 0.45 -8.79 -4.72
C TYR A 80 1.73 -8.01 -4.42
N VAL A 81 1.64 -6.68 -4.51
CA VAL A 81 2.72 -5.77 -4.16
C VAL A 81 2.28 -4.93 -2.98
N GLY A 82 3.03 -5.02 -1.88
CA GLY A 82 2.57 -4.49 -0.62
C GLY A 82 3.63 -4.34 0.45
N ASP A 83 3.18 -3.94 1.63
CA ASP A 83 4.01 -3.82 2.83
C ASP A 83 3.71 -5.02 3.74
N LEU A 84 4.76 -5.71 4.18
CA LEU A 84 4.68 -6.91 5.00
C LEU A 84 4.84 -6.56 6.47
N TYR A 85 3.96 -7.12 7.30
CA TYR A 85 3.90 -6.93 8.74
C TYR A 85 4.09 -8.26 9.47
N ASP A 86 4.86 -8.22 10.56
CA ASP A 86 5.12 -9.38 11.41
C ASP A 86 3.92 -9.75 12.28
N THR A 87 4.07 -10.81 13.08
CA THR A 87 3.04 -11.32 14.00
C THR A 87 2.62 -10.35 15.10
N HIS A 88 3.36 -9.25 15.30
CA HIS A 88 3.04 -8.19 16.25
C HIS A 88 2.46 -6.95 15.56
N GLY A 89 2.19 -7.02 14.25
CA GLY A 89 1.73 -5.89 13.45
C GLY A 89 2.81 -4.84 13.19
N LYS A 90 4.10 -5.18 13.37
CA LYS A 90 5.20 -4.28 13.03
C LYS A 90 5.59 -4.45 11.58
N LEU A 91 5.86 -3.34 10.90
CA LEU A 91 6.36 -3.35 9.54
C LEU A 91 7.70 -4.09 9.47
N ALA A 92 7.71 -5.23 8.76
CA ALA A 92 8.89 -6.05 8.55
C ALA A 92 9.66 -5.62 7.30
N THR A 93 8.97 -5.41 6.17
CA THR A 93 9.58 -4.92 4.92
C THR A 93 8.53 -4.29 4.00
N ARG A 94 8.95 -3.27 3.25
CA ARG A 94 8.09 -2.55 2.31
C ARG A 94 8.26 -3.07 0.88
N ASN A 95 7.22 -2.87 0.07
CA ASN A 95 7.22 -3.19 -1.36
C ASN A 95 7.70 -4.61 -1.68
N VAL A 96 7.22 -5.59 -0.92
CA VAL A 96 7.45 -6.99 -1.24
C VAL A 96 6.52 -7.44 -2.36
N PHE A 97 6.91 -8.51 -3.04
CA PHE A 97 6.09 -9.23 -4.01
C PHE A 97 5.67 -10.58 -3.39
N ALA A 98 4.42 -10.96 -3.59
CA ALA A 98 3.82 -12.18 -3.07
C ALA A 98 2.93 -12.79 -4.15
N VAL A 99 2.96 -14.12 -4.34
CA VAL A 99 2.11 -14.79 -5.32
C VAL A 99 0.67 -14.81 -4.81
N ASP A 100 -0.30 -14.45 -5.63
CA ASP A 100 -1.70 -14.32 -5.20
C ASP A 100 -2.25 -15.58 -4.51
N ASN A 101 -2.01 -16.76 -5.10
CA ASN A 101 -2.51 -18.04 -4.60
C ASN A 101 -1.87 -18.50 -3.27
N GLU A 102 -0.78 -17.87 -2.84
CA GLU A 102 -0.12 -18.16 -1.55
C GLU A 102 -0.70 -17.31 -0.40
N TRP A 103 -1.60 -16.37 -0.70
CA TRP A 103 -2.11 -15.39 0.25
C TRP A 103 -3.63 -15.30 0.20
N ASP A 104 -4.26 -15.47 1.36
CA ASP A 104 -5.69 -15.29 1.54
C ASP A 104 -5.99 -13.83 1.89
N CYS A 105 -6.51 -13.11 0.91
CA CYS A 105 -7.07 -11.79 1.08
C CYS A 105 -8.57 -11.97 1.31
N GLY A 106 -9.06 -11.63 2.51
CA GLY A 106 -10.51 -11.72 2.80
C GLY A 106 -11.38 -10.98 1.77
N PRO A 107 -12.69 -11.30 1.70
CA PRO A 107 -13.61 -10.78 0.69
C PRO A 107 -13.82 -9.26 0.73
#